data_AF-A0A9D6ERG0-F1
#
_entry.id   AF-A0A9D6ERG0-F1
#
_cell.length_a   1.000
_cell.length_b   1.000
_cell.length_c   1.000
_cell.angle_alpha   90.00
_cell.angle_beta   90.00
_cell.angle_gamma   90.00
#
_symmetry.space_group_name_H-M   'P 1'
#
loop_
_entity.id
_entity.type
_entity.pdbx_description
1 polymer ?
#
loop_
_entity_poly.entity_id
_entity_poly.type
_entity_poly.pdbx_seq_one_letter_code
_entity_poly.pdbx_strand_id
1 'polypeptide(L)'
;MSRTRGALGLLIGFALAGCATLSELALSPRGQPGEPETDPARLVGTWQGEVDLRFPDRTLIVHSVRRQEGKWVVEAEYGTTNVYLTPVAATVETTEGRVQLRFVTQLQSEVRLTLHTDDHLRGVFRLPNEDRERPIDLKR
;
A
#
# COMPACT_ATOMS: atom_id res chain seq x y z
N MET A 1 -50.16 69.10 28.48
CA MET A 1 -51.07 69.48 27.38
C MET A 1 -50.99 68.41 26.30
N SER A 2 -52.17 67.93 25.87
CA SER A 2 -52.53 67.26 24.59
C SER A 2 -51.70 66.07 24.09
N ARG A 3 -52.25 64.85 24.10
CA ARG A 3 -53.23 64.21 23.17
C ARG A 3 -52.53 63.55 21.96
N THR A 4 -52.44 62.22 21.93
CA THR A 4 -53.37 61.24 21.30
C THR A 4 -53.14 61.03 19.80
N ARG A 5 -52.80 59.79 19.43
CA ARG A 5 -53.20 58.98 18.24
C ARG A 5 -52.18 57.83 18.15
N GLY A 6 -52.50 56.55 18.32
CA GLY A 6 -53.68 55.84 17.87
C GLY A 6 -53.40 55.26 16.48
N ALA A 7 -52.86 54.04 16.41
CA ALA A 7 -52.91 53.20 15.22
C ALA A 7 -52.84 51.72 15.65
N LEU A 8 -54.00 51.08 15.50
CA LEU A 8 -54.25 49.64 15.53
C LEU A 8 -53.50 48.93 14.40
N GLY A 9 -53.26 47.63 14.60
CA GLY A 9 -52.96 46.65 13.55
C GLY A 9 -51.57 46.05 13.73
N LEU A 10 -51.35 44.75 13.71
CA LEU A 10 -52.17 43.62 13.36
C LEU A 10 -51.41 42.40 13.90
N LEU A 11 -52.10 41.48 14.57
CA LEU A 11 -51.56 40.18 14.96
C LEU A 11 -51.21 39.39 13.71
N ILE A 12 -49.94 39.03 13.53
CA ILE A 12 -49.54 37.88 12.72
C ILE A 12 -48.48 37.12 13.50
N GLY A 13 -48.88 36.01 14.10
CA GLY A 13 -47.94 34.99 14.54
C GLY A 13 -47.36 34.26 13.34
N PHE A 14 -46.13 33.77 13.47
CA PHE A 14 -45.70 32.60 12.71
C PHE A 14 -44.81 31.71 13.57
N ALA A 15 -45.09 30.42 13.41
CA ALA A 15 -44.68 29.29 14.21
C ALA A 15 -43.16 29.18 14.43
N LEU A 16 -42.81 28.74 15.64
CA LEU A 16 -41.58 28.02 15.94
C LEU A 16 -41.53 26.75 15.08
N ALA A 17 -40.80 26.80 13.97
CA ALA A 17 -40.34 25.62 13.26
C ALA A 17 -38.88 25.41 13.60
N GLY A 18 -38.64 24.52 14.56
CA GLY A 18 -37.33 23.92 14.77
C GLY A 18 -36.99 22.93 13.65
N CYS A 19 -35.74 22.48 13.74
CA CYS A 19 -35.12 21.32 13.11
C CYS A 19 -34.32 21.55 11.82
N ALA A 20 -33.03 21.23 12.01
CA ALA A 20 -32.09 20.70 11.05
C ALA A 20 -31.53 21.67 10.02
N THR A 21 -30.37 22.23 10.38
CA THR A 21 -29.30 22.48 9.42
C THR A 21 -29.14 21.23 8.54
N LEU A 22 -29.53 21.32 7.28
CA LEU A 22 -29.20 20.31 6.27
C LEU A 22 -27.70 20.40 6.05
N SER A 23 -26.97 19.64 6.87
CA SER A 23 -25.58 19.30 6.67
C SER A 23 -25.43 18.72 5.27
N GLU A 24 -24.66 19.44 4.46
CA GLU A 24 -23.65 18.90 3.57
C GLU A 24 -24.05 17.58 2.89
N LEU A 25 -24.45 17.66 1.63
CA LEU A 25 -24.30 16.57 0.68
C LEU A 25 -22.80 16.24 0.59
N ALA A 26 -22.30 15.48 1.57
CA ALA A 26 -21.04 14.78 1.47
C ALA A 26 -21.24 13.75 0.36
N LEU A 27 -20.89 14.16 -0.86
CA LEU A 27 -20.47 13.20 -1.89
C LEU A 27 -19.56 12.20 -1.18
N SER A 28 -19.96 10.94 -1.14
CA SER A 28 -19.07 9.85 -0.73
C SER A 28 -17.72 10.07 -1.42
N PRO A 29 -16.59 10.02 -0.71
CA PRO A 29 -15.31 10.25 -1.34
C PRO A 29 -15.17 9.21 -2.46
N ARG A 30 -15.18 9.69 -3.72
CA ARG A 30 -14.72 8.92 -4.86
C ARG A 30 -13.34 8.41 -4.47
N GLY A 31 -13.15 7.09 -4.56
CA GLY A 31 -11.95 6.39 -4.12
C GLY A 31 -10.70 7.22 -4.32
N GLN A 32 -10.02 7.52 -3.21
CA GLN A 32 -8.75 8.22 -3.23
C GLN A 32 -7.80 7.46 -4.16
N PRO A 33 -7.21 8.12 -5.17
CA PRO A 33 -6.09 7.54 -5.88
C PRO A 33 -4.95 7.32 -4.89
N GLY A 34 -4.51 6.08 -4.68
CA GLY A 34 -3.23 5.81 -4.04
C GLY A 34 -3.21 4.91 -2.80
N GLU A 35 -4.26 4.18 -2.46
CA GLU A 35 -4.11 3.01 -1.58
C GLU A 35 -3.99 1.75 -2.43
N PRO A 36 -2.98 0.89 -2.17
CA PRO A 36 -2.86 -0.35 -2.90
C PRO A 36 -4.08 -1.23 -2.58
N GLU A 37 -4.64 -1.88 -3.60
CA GLU A 37 -5.66 -2.92 -3.42
C GLU A 37 -5.12 -4.08 -2.55
N THR A 38 -3.79 -4.26 -2.57
CA THR A 38 -3.08 -5.23 -1.74
C THR A 38 -2.28 -4.53 -0.63
N ASP A 39 -2.51 -4.90 0.63
CA ASP A 39 -1.77 -4.36 1.78
C ASP A 39 -0.28 -4.81 1.76
N PRO A 40 0.70 -3.88 1.77
CA PRO A 40 2.13 -4.20 1.88
C PRO A 40 2.52 -5.05 3.09
N ALA A 41 1.76 -5.01 4.19
CA ALA A 41 2.02 -5.84 5.36
C ALA A 41 1.91 -7.34 5.03
N ARG A 42 1.19 -7.71 3.97
CA ARG A 42 1.14 -9.09 3.47
C ARG A 42 2.49 -9.60 2.97
N LEU A 43 3.50 -8.75 2.75
CA LEU A 43 4.85 -9.22 2.41
C LEU A 43 5.53 -9.97 3.57
N VAL A 44 5.14 -9.70 4.81
CA VAL A 44 5.78 -10.30 6.01
C VAL A 44 5.59 -11.82 6.00
N GLY A 45 6.69 -12.55 6.09
CA GLY A 45 6.72 -14.01 6.04
C GLY A 45 7.99 -14.58 5.40
N THR A 46 8.03 -15.90 5.31
CA THR A 46 9.06 -16.65 4.57
C THR A 46 8.51 -17.03 3.21
N TRP A 47 9.33 -16.85 2.17
CA TRP A 47 8.98 -17.14 0.79
C TRP A 47 10.09 -17.97 0.18
N GLN A 48 9.73 -19.07 -0.49
CA GLN A 48 10.68 -20.03 -1.05
C GLN A 48 10.32 -20.38 -2.49
N GLY A 49 11.32 -20.59 -3.32
CA GLY A 49 11.10 -21.03 -4.70
C GLY A 49 12.34 -20.85 -5.57
N GLU A 50 12.17 -20.82 -6.88
CA GLU A 50 13.28 -20.98 -7.83
C GLU A 50 13.48 -19.73 -8.69
N VAL A 51 14.73 -19.52 -9.14
CA VAL A 51 15.10 -18.51 -10.15
C VAL A 51 15.36 -19.23 -11.46
N ASP A 52 14.33 -19.53 -12.23
CA ASP A 52 14.41 -20.50 -13.35
C ASP A 52 14.92 -21.89 -12.88
N LEU A 53 14.75 -22.93 -13.70
CA LEU A 53 15.06 -24.33 -13.35
C LEU A 53 16.56 -24.63 -13.20
N ARG A 54 17.42 -23.61 -13.35
CA ARG A 54 18.88 -23.75 -13.38
C ARG A 54 19.57 -23.16 -12.15
N PHE A 55 18.86 -22.39 -11.34
CA PHE A 55 19.41 -21.81 -10.13
C PHE A 55 18.88 -22.55 -8.92
N PRO A 56 19.68 -22.63 -7.85
CA PRO A 56 19.22 -23.25 -6.61
C PRO A 56 18.05 -22.45 -6.02
N ASP A 57 17.27 -23.16 -5.21
CA ASP A 57 16.18 -22.60 -4.44
C ASP A 57 16.62 -21.36 -3.66
N ARG A 58 15.74 -20.38 -3.66
CA ARG A 58 15.90 -19.08 -3.03
C ARG A 58 14.91 -18.95 -1.90
N THR A 59 15.38 -18.34 -0.83
CA THR A 59 14.54 -17.94 0.28
C THR A 59 14.61 -16.43 0.46
N LEU A 60 13.45 -15.81 0.53
CA LEU A 60 13.26 -14.44 0.99
C LEU A 60 12.53 -14.49 2.32
N ILE A 61 13.11 -13.93 3.37
CA ILE A 61 12.44 -13.71 4.65
C ILE A 61 12.20 -12.22 4.80
N VAL A 62 10.93 -11.82 4.91
CA VAL A 62 10.55 -10.44 5.21
C VAL A 62 10.14 -10.40 6.68
N HIS A 63 10.98 -9.77 7.51
CA HIS A 63 10.79 -9.67 8.95
C HIS A 63 9.77 -8.60 9.32
N SER A 64 9.86 -7.44 8.68
CA SER A 64 8.95 -6.33 8.93
C SER A 64 8.76 -5.46 7.70
N VAL A 65 7.54 -4.92 7.56
CA VAL A 65 7.20 -3.86 6.62
C VAL A 65 6.52 -2.76 7.41
N ARG A 66 7.13 -1.58 7.46
CA ARG A 66 6.62 -0.45 8.23
C ARG A 66 6.74 0.84 7.46
N ARG A 67 5.85 1.78 7.72
CA ARG A 67 5.92 3.13 7.13
C ARG A 67 6.72 4.05 8.06
N GLN A 68 7.79 4.64 7.55
CA GLN A 68 8.63 5.61 8.26
C GLN A 68 8.86 6.81 7.36
N GLU A 69 8.58 8.02 7.85
CA GLU A 69 8.77 9.28 7.10
C GLU A 69 8.11 9.29 5.70
N GLY A 70 6.92 8.67 5.61
CA GLY A 70 6.17 8.56 4.35
C GLY A 70 6.64 7.47 3.40
N LYS A 71 7.76 6.79 3.68
CA LYS A 71 8.33 5.70 2.87
C LYS A 71 8.10 4.35 3.53
N TRP A 72 8.04 3.30 2.72
CA TRP A 72 8.08 1.93 3.22
C TRP A 72 9.51 1.52 3.55
N VAL A 73 9.70 1.00 4.75
CA VAL A 73 10.95 0.42 5.23
C VAL A 73 10.72 -1.07 5.42
N VAL A 74 11.57 -1.86 4.79
CA VAL A 74 11.51 -3.33 4.82
C VAL A 74 12.79 -3.88 5.41
N GLU A 75 12.64 -4.72 6.43
CA GLU A 75 13.72 -5.54 6.95
C GLU A 75 13.57 -6.94 6.37
N ALA A 76 14.54 -7.36 5.56
CA ALA A 76 14.49 -8.64 4.87
C ALA A 76 15.87 -9.28 4.73
N GLU A 77 15.85 -10.60 4.57
CA GLU A 77 17.00 -11.43 4.22
C GLU A 77 16.71 -12.24 2.97
N TYR A 78 17.73 -12.40 2.12
CA TYR A 78 17.62 -13.16 0.89
C TYR A 78 18.87 -14.00 0.66
N GLY A 79 18.69 -15.19 0.08
CA GLY A 79 19.81 -16.03 -0.30
C GLY A 79 19.40 -17.40 -0.82
N THR A 80 20.34 -18.33 -0.78
CA THR A 80 20.12 -19.71 -1.21
C THR A 80 19.54 -20.52 -0.06
N THR A 81 18.39 -21.17 -0.29
CA THR A 81 17.67 -21.95 0.70
C THR A 81 18.58 -22.96 1.39
N ASN A 82 18.56 -22.99 2.73
CA ASN A 82 19.38 -23.88 3.57
C ASN A 82 20.92 -23.73 3.43
N VAL A 83 21.42 -22.72 2.72
CA VAL A 83 22.87 -22.49 2.58
C VAL A 83 23.29 -21.18 3.22
N TYR A 84 22.69 -20.06 2.81
CA TYR A 84 22.99 -18.75 3.39
C TYR A 84 21.83 -17.77 3.16
N LEU A 85 21.64 -16.89 4.12
CA LEU A 85 20.75 -15.73 4.04
C LEU A 85 21.57 -14.49 4.37
N THR A 86 21.32 -13.42 3.62
CA THR A 86 22.01 -12.14 3.82
C THR A 86 21.01 -11.01 3.90
N PRO A 87 21.18 -10.03 4.80
CA PRO A 87 20.33 -8.85 4.84
C PRO A 87 20.32 -8.13 3.51
N VAL A 88 19.14 -7.71 3.06
CA VAL A 88 18.96 -6.91 1.84
C VAL A 88 18.20 -5.63 2.16
N ALA A 89 18.68 -4.51 1.61
CA ALA A 89 17.93 -3.25 1.64
C ALA A 89 16.85 -3.28 0.56
N ALA A 90 15.62 -3.56 0.97
CA ALA A 90 14.49 -3.66 0.06
C ALA A 90 13.60 -2.41 0.09
N THR A 91 13.09 -2.05 -1.08
CA THR A 91 12.11 -0.97 -1.25
C THR A 91 10.77 -1.56 -1.65
N VAL A 92 9.69 -0.93 -1.18
CA VAL A 92 8.32 -1.27 -1.58
C VAL A 92 7.69 -0.11 -2.31
N GLU A 93 7.16 -0.42 -3.48
CA GLU A 93 6.38 0.49 -4.31
C GLU A 93 4.95 -0.05 -4.41
N THR A 94 3.98 0.85 -4.27
CA THR A 94 2.55 0.55 -4.36
C THR A 94 1.99 1.26 -5.57
N THR A 95 2.09 0.62 -6.74
CA THR A 95 1.75 1.22 -8.04
C THR A 95 0.58 0.46 -8.65
N GLU A 96 -0.43 1.17 -9.14
CA GLU A 96 -1.62 0.57 -9.79
C GLU A 96 -2.29 -0.53 -8.96
N GLY A 97 -2.38 -0.33 -7.64
CA GLY A 97 -3.01 -1.30 -6.74
C GLY A 97 -2.13 -2.50 -6.36
N ARG A 98 -0.93 -2.63 -6.94
CA ARG A 98 -0.01 -3.75 -6.72
C ARG A 98 1.10 -3.39 -5.74
N VAL A 99 1.54 -4.37 -4.95
CA VAL A 99 2.72 -4.25 -4.09
C VAL A 99 3.92 -4.85 -4.81
N GLN A 100 4.94 -4.04 -5.06
CA GLN A 100 6.20 -4.46 -5.66
C GLN A 100 7.33 -4.31 -4.64
N LEU A 101 8.12 -5.37 -4.47
CA LEU A 101 9.33 -5.41 -3.66
C LEU A 101 10.55 -5.42 -4.58
N ARG A 102 11.53 -4.54 -4.32
CA ARG A 102 12.75 -4.43 -5.12
C ARG A 102 13.98 -4.39 -4.21
N PHE A 103 15.03 -5.09 -4.58
CA PHE A 103 16.31 -5.04 -3.86
C PHE A 103 17.47 -5.49 -4.75
N VAL A 104 18.68 -5.22 -4.28
CA VAL A 104 19.93 -5.70 -4.87
C VAL A 104 20.61 -6.62 -3.85
N THR A 105 20.99 -7.81 -4.30
CA THR A 105 21.71 -8.78 -3.46
C THR A 105 23.16 -8.35 -3.22
N GLN A 106 23.84 -8.95 -2.25
CA GLN A 106 25.27 -8.70 -2.03
C GLN A 106 26.15 -9.05 -3.25
N LEU A 107 25.69 -9.98 -4.09
CA LEU A 107 26.33 -10.35 -5.36
C LEU A 107 25.88 -9.46 -6.52
N GLN A 108 25.37 -8.27 -6.24
CA GLN A 108 24.93 -7.26 -7.21
C GLN A 108 23.83 -7.71 -8.18
N SER A 109 23.15 -8.83 -7.89
CA SER A 109 21.99 -9.24 -8.68
C SER A 109 20.76 -8.44 -8.26
N GLU A 110 20.02 -7.92 -9.23
CA GLU A 110 18.78 -7.21 -9.01
C GLU A 110 17.60 -8.16 -8.93
N VAL A 111 16.68 -7.90 -8.00
CA VAL A 111 15.45 -8.67 -7.82
C VAL A 111 14.26 -7.72 -7.79
N ARG A 112 13.24 -8.04 -8.57
CA ARG A 112 11.95 -7.33 -8.58
C ARG A 112 10.83 -8.34 -8.48
N LEU A 113 10.00 -8.21 -7.46
CA LEU A 113 8.90 -9.13 -7.15
C LEU A 113 7.61 -8.35 -7.01
N THR A 114 6.52 -8.91 -7.54
CA THR A 114 5.16 -8.43 -7.32
C THR A 114 4.45 -9.40 -6.40
N LEU A 115 3.77 -8.89 -5.38
CA LEU A 115 2.87 -9.69 -4.55
C LEU A 115 1.56 -9.90 -5.29
N HIS A 116 1.19 -11.17 -5.44
CA HIS A 116 -0.08 -11.58 -6.00
C HIS A 116 -1.04 -12.04 -4.91
N THR A 117 -2.33 -12.10 -5.25
CA THR A 117 -3.40 -12.43 -4.31
C THR A 117 -3.34 -13.86 -3.79
N ASP A 118 -2.71 -14.77 -4.52
CA ASP A 118 -2.52 -16.19 -4.25
C ASP A 118 -1.32 -16.50 -3.32
N ASP A 119 -0.79 -15.50 -2.62
CA ASP A 119 0.42 -15.63 -1.78
C ASP A 119 1.62 -16.16 -2.59
N HIS A 120 1.79 -15.62 -3.80
CA HIS A 120 3.00 -15.73 -4.60
C HIS A 120 3.68 -14.37 -4.76
N LEU A 121 5.01 -14.40 -4.72
CA LEU A 121 5.89 -13.34 -5.18
C LEU A 121 6.50 -13.75 -6.52
N ARG A 122 6.07 -13.08 -7.59
CA ARG A 122 6.54 -13.36 -8.94
C ARG A 122 7.21 -12.15 -9.54
N GLY A 123 8.25 -12.38 -10.32
CA GLY A 123 8.89 -11.31 -11.07
C GLY A 123 10.18 -11.77 -11.70
N VAL A 124 11.22 -10.95 -11.55
CA VAL A 124 12.48 -11.14 -12.26
C VAL A 124 13.71 -11.02 -11.37
N PHE A 125 14.70 -11.82 -11.72
CA PHE A 125 16.06 -11.82 -11.19
C PHE A 125 17.03 -11.50 -12.34
N ARG A 126 17.97 -10.58 -12.12
CA ARG A 126 18.97 -10.17 -13.10
C ARG A 126 20.37 -10.21 -12.50
N LEU A 127 21.31 -10.85 -13.19
CA LEU A 127 22.72 -10.88 -12.79
C LEU A 127 23.40 -9.54 -13.12
N PRO A 128 24.44 -9.11 -12.38
CA PRO A 128 25.06 -7.78 -12.52
C PRO A 128 25.67 -7.48 -13.89
N ASN A 129 25.96 -8.51 -14.69
CA ASN A 129 26.62 -8.37 -16.00
C ASN A 129 25.79 -9.01 -17.12
N GLU A 130 24.47 -9.11 -16.95
CA GLU A 130 23.57 -9.65 -17.96
C GLU A 130 22.34 -8.78 -18.14
N ASP A 131 21.95 -8.55 -19.40
CA ASP A 131 20.67 -7.94 -19.72
C ASP A 131 19.50 -8.92 -19.59
N ARG A 132 19.82 -10.23 -19.52
CA ARG A 132 18.82 -11.28 -19.45
C ARG A 132 18.18 -11.33 -18.06
N GLU A 133 16.90 -10.99 -18.03
CA GLU A 133 16.03 -11.23 -16.90
C GLU A 133 15.60 -12.70 -16.84
N ARG A 134 15.57 -13.25 -15.63
CA ARG A 134 15.12 -14.61 -15.36
C ARG A 134 13.87 -14.58 -14.52
N PRO A 135 12.86 -15.39 -14.83
CA PRO A 135 11.68 -15.49 -13.98
C PRO A 135 12.08 -16.01 -12.60
N ILE A 136 11.47 -15.44 -11.57
CA ILE A 136 11.53 -15.93 -10.19
C ILE A 136 10.11 -16.05 -9.67
N ASP A 137 9.82 -17.17 -9.01
CA ASP A 137 8.55 -17.44 -8.35
C ASP A 137 8.83 -17.95 -6.94
N LEU A 138 8.39 -17.20 -5.93
CA LEU A 138 8.53 -17.54 -4.52
C LEU A 138 7.14 -17.68 -3.89
N LYS A 139 6.96 -18.72 -3.10
CA LYS A 139 5.69 -19.09 -2.47
C LYS A 139 5.85 -19.12 -0.96
N ARG A 140 4.78 -18.76 -0.26
CA ARG A 140 4.73 -18.81 1.19
C ARG A 140 4.40 -20.21 1.70
#